data_AF-A0A9D2N4L7-F1
#
_entry.id   AF-A0A9D2N4L7-F1
#
_cell.length_a   1.000
_cell.length_b   1.000
_cell.length_c   1.000
_cell.angle_alpha   90.00
_cell.angle_beta   90.00
_cell.angle_gamma   90.00
#
_symmetry.space_group_name_H-M   'P 1'
#
loop_
_entity.id
_entity.type
_entity.pdbx_description
1 polymer ?
#
loop_
_entity_poly.entity_id
_entity_poly.type
_entity_poly.pdbx_seq_one_letter_code
_entity_poly.pdbx_strand_id
1 'polypeptide(L)'
;MKAHQDIFTAKLHELEQQYECLRKRLEICNTQSHRQIHRELESARQEYNSLELRLKQIVKNSRSPAVSSLAKVQLEYSQKTERLLKDQITADLHSDANTPGEDREEASALYAEYAIDFASMAVKYALLASLSALDMQTEPNKP
;
A
#
# COMPACT_ATOMS: atom_id res chain seq x y z
N MET A 1 -8.06 -13.61 24.32
CA MET A 1 -8.97 -14.03 23.23
C MET A 1 -9.76 -12.86 22.62
N LYS A 2 -10.69 -12.19 23.34
CA LYS A 2 -11.60 -11.19 22.74
C LYS A 2 -10.92 -9.93 22.16
N ALA A 3 -9.92 -9.37 22.85
CA ALA A 3 -9.25 -8.13 22.43
C ALA A 3 -8.48 -8.21 21.09
N HIS A 4 -7.84 -9.36 20.78
CA HIS A 4 -7.15 -9.52 19.48
C HIS A 4 -8.13 -9.73 18.34
N GLN A 5 -9.20 -10.47 18.57
CA GLN A 5 -10.29 -10.63 17.60
C GLN A 5 -10.94 -9.28 17.28
N ASP A 6 -11.22 -8.44 18.29
CA ASP A 6 -11.80 -7.12 18.10
C ASP A 6 -10.87 -6.19 17.28
N ILE A 7 -9.55 -6.26 17.52
CA ILE A 7 -8.54 -5.51 16.75
C ILE A 7 -8.45 -6.01 15.30
N PHE A 8 -8.42 -7.33 15.08
CA PHE A 8 -8.36 -7.89 13.73
C PHE A 8 -9.62 -7.57 12.94
N THR A 9 -10.81 -7.67 13.55
CA THR A 9 -12.07 -7.28 12.91
C THR A 9 -12.05 -5.82 12.49
N ALA A 10 -11.61 -4.91 13.36
CA ALA A 10 -11.50 -3.49 13.00
C ALA A 10 -10.53 -3.25 11.83
N LYS A 11 -9.36 -3.93 11.83
CA LYS A 11 -8.38 -3.81 10.75
C LYS A 11 -8.81 -4.42 9.43
N LEU A 12 -9.52 -5.54 9.46
CA LEU A 12 -10.11 -6.13 8.26
C LEU A 12 -11.19 -5.23 7.68
N HIS A 13 -12.01 -4.60 8.52
CA HIS A 13 -13.01 -3.64 8.05
C HIS A 13 -12.38 -2.40 7.41
N GLU A 14 -11.30 -1.86 7.99
CA GLU A 14 -10.51 -0.77 7.37
C GLU A 14 -10.00 -1.19 5.97
N LEU A 15 -9.49 -2.42 5.84
CA LEU A 15 -8.97 -2.95 4.58
C LEU A 15 -10.07 -3.14 3.53
N GLU A 16 -11.24 -3.66 3.91
CA GLU A 16 -12.41 -3.79 3.03
C GLU A 16 -12.86 -2.44 2.49
N GLN A 17 -12.96 -1.42 3.36
CA GLN A 17 -13.30 -0.06 2.96
C GLN A 17 -12.29 0.52 1.97
N GLN A 18 -10.99 0.28 2.19
CA GLN A 18 -9.93 0.71 1.28
C GLN A 18 -10.04 0.05 -0.09
N TYR A 19 -10.30 -1.26 -0.13
CA TYR A 19 -10.50 -2.00 -1.38
C TYR A 19 -11.73 -1.49 -2.14
N GLU A 20 -12.85 -1.31 -1.45
CA GLU A 20 -14.05 -0.75 -2.07
C GLU A 20 -13.83 0.65 -2.63
N CYS A 21 -13.12 1.50 -1.88
CA CYS A 21 -12.78 2.86 -2.28
C CYS A 21 -11.92 2.85 -3.56
N LEU A 22 -10.87 2.04 -3.58
CA LEU A 22 -10.01 1.85 -4.75
C LEU A 22 -10.83 1.44 -5.98
N ARG A 23 -11.64 0.37 -5.84
CA ARG A 23 -12.45 -0.15 -6.94
C ARG A 23 -13.42 0.91 -7.49
N LYS A 24 -14.21 1.55 -6.62
CA LYS A 24 -15.21 2.56 -7.01
C LYS A 24 -14.55 3.76 -7.71
N ARG A 25 -13.40 4.23 -7.21
CA ARG A 25 -12.66 5.36 -7.82
C ARG A 25 -12.15 5.02 -9.21
N LEU A 26 -11.60 3.82 -9.41
CA LEU A 26 -11.16 3.36 -10.74
C LEU A 26 -12.34 3.21 -11.72
N GLU A 27 -13.46 2.61 -11.28
CA GLU A 27 -14.67 2.49 -12.08
C GLU A 27 -15.21 3.86 -12.53
N ILE A 28 -15.22 4.85 -11.63
CA ILE A 28 -15.63 6.22 -11.95
C ILE A 28 -14.65 6.85 -12.94
N CYS A 29 -13.34 6.75 -12.71
CA CYS A 29 -12.30 7.36 -13.56
C CYS A 29 -12.36 6.89 -15.01
N ASN A 30 -12.78 5.64 -15.27
CA ASN A 30 -12.92 5.09 -16.62
C ASN A 30 -13.92 5.86 -17.50
N THR A 31 -14.82 6.64 -16.91
CA THR A 31 -15.84 7.42 -17.62
C THR A 31 -15.59 8.93 -17.58
N GLN A 32 -14.48 9.36 -16.96
CA GLN A 32 -14.20 10.76 -16.67
C GLN A 32 -13.31 11.43 -17.72
N SER A 33 -13.41 12.76 -17.79
CA SER A 33 -12.48 13.58 -18.57
C SER A 33 -11.08 13.62 -17.92
N HIS A 34 -10.05 13.91 -18.72
CA HIS A 34 -8.68 14.07 -18.24
C HIS A 34 -8.56 15.03 -17.04
N ARG A 35 -9.31 16.15 -17.04
CA ARG A 35 -9.30 17.12 -15.93
C ARG A 35 -9.85 16.53 -14.63
N GLN A 36 -10.85 15.67 -14.71
CA GLN A 36 -11.42 15.01 -13.54
C GLN A 36 -10.46 13.95 -13.00
N ILE A 37 -9.86 13.14 -13.88
CA ILE A 37 -8.83 12.16 -13.52
C ILE A 37 -7.63 12.86 -12.85
N HIS A 38 -7.20 14.01 -13.35
CA HIS A 38 -6.10 14.76 -12.74
C HIS A 38 -6.44 15.24 -11.32
N ARG A 39 -7.68 15.70 -11.07
CA ARG A 39 -8.12 16.06 -9.71
C ARG A 39 -8.14 14.85 -8.78
N GLU A 40 -8.59 13.71 -9.29
CA GLU A 40 -8.62 12.46 -8.54
C GLU A 40 -7.21 12.01 -8.14
N LEU A 41 -6.25 12.12 -9.06
CA LEU A 41 -4.84 11.84 -8.83
C LEU A 41 -4.25 12.75 -7.72
N GLU A 42 -4.57 14.05 -7.75
CA GLU A 42 -4.13 14.98 -6.70
C GLU A 42 -4.74 14.63 -5.34
N SER A 43 -6.03 14.25 -5.29
CA SER A 43 -6.67 13.75 -4.05
C SER A 43 -5.98 12.51 -3.50
N ALA A 44 -5.78 11.49 -4.36
CA ALA A 44 -5.11 10.25 -3.97
C ALA A 44 -3.67 10.50 -3.46
N ARG A 45 -2.95 11.44 -4.09
CA ARG A 45 -1.61 11.84 -3.66
C ARG A 45 -1.62 12.51 -2.29
N GLN A 46 -2.60 13.36 -1.99
CA GLN A 46 -2.73 13.97 -0.67
C GLN A 46 -3.05 12.95 0.42
N GLU A 47 -3.93 11.99 0.14
CA GLU A 47 -4.26 10.88 1.04
C GLU A 47 -3.01 10.03 1.34
N TYR A 48 -2.24 9.69 0.31
CA TYR A 48 -0.99 8.94 0.45
C TYR A 48 0.07 9.70 1.25
N ASN A 49 0.29 10.98 0.96
CA ASN A 49 1.24 11.82 1.71
C ASN A 49 0.85 11.95 3.18
N SER A 50 -0.45 12.01 3.48
CA SER A 50 -0.95 12.04 4.85
C SER A 50 -0.65 10.75 5.61
N LEU A 51 -0.79 9.58 4.94
CA LEU A 51 -0.38 8.29 5.50
C LEU A 51 1.12 8.25 5.79
N GLU A 52 1.95 8.70 4.84
CA GLU A 52 3.41 8.70 4.99
C GLU A 52 3.85 9.60 6.15
N LEU A 53 3.23 10.79 6.30
CA LEU A 53 3.49 11.69 7.42
C LEU A 53 3.13 11.04 8.77
N ARG A 54 2.00 10.33 8.83
CA ARG A 54 1.61 9.59 10.04
C ARG A 54 2.63 8.51 10.39
N LEU A 55 3.14 7.76 9.41
CA LEU A 55 4.20 6.77 9.64
C LEU A 55 5.47 7.44 10.17
N LYS A 56 5.91 8.56 9.59
CA LYS A 56 7.05 9.35 10.08
C LYS A 56 6.85 9.79 11.54
N GLN A 57 5.64 10.21 11.91
CA GLN A 57 5.31 10.57 13.29
C GLN A 57 5.36 9.36 14.23
N ILE A 58 4.88 8.19 13.81
CA ILE A 58 4.96 6.96 14.62
C ILE A 58 6.41 6.57 14.86
N VAL A 59 7.25 6.59 13.82
CA VAL A 59 8.69 6.28 13.93
C VAL A 59 9.35 7.20 14.96
N LYS A 60 9.05 8.50 14.92
CA LYS A 60 9.67 9.51 15.80
C LYS A 60 9.15 9.48 17.24
N ASN A 61 7.84 9.27 17.43
CA ASN A 61 7.17 9.56 18.71
C ASN A 61 6.63 8.32 19.44
N SER A 62 6.69 7.13 18.85
CA SER A 62 6.17 5.91 19.49
C SER A 62 6.95 5.57 20.76
N ARG A 63 6.24 5.25 21.84
CA ARG A 63 6.81 4.74 23.10
C ARG A 63 7.20 3.26 23.03
N SER A 64 6.69 2.52 22.03
CA SER A 64 7.04 1.11 21.80
C SER A 64 8.10 0.99 20.71
N PRO A 65 9.30 0.46 21.02
CA PRO A 65 10.34 0.21 20.02
C PRO A 65 9.89 -0.73 18.90
N ALA A 66 9.06 -1.72 19.22
CA ALA A 66 8.50 -2.64 18.23
C ALA A 66 7.59 -1.91 17.22
N VAL A 67 6.69 -1.04 17.70
CA VAL A 67 5.80 -0.26 16.84
C VAL A 67 6.59 0.74 15.98
N SER A 68 7.61 1.39 16.55
CA SER A 68 8.49 2.29 15.78
C SER A 68 9.23 1.53 14.68
N SER A 69 9.77 0.35 14.99
CA SER A 69 10.49 -0.50 14.03
C SER A 69 9.59 -0.96 12.88
N LEU A 70 8.37 -1.43 13.19
CA LEU A 70 7.40 -1.83 12.18
C LEU A 70 7.00 -0.66 11.26
N ALA A 71 6.73 0.52 11.83
CA ALA A 71 6.41 1.71 11.06
C ALA A 71 7.59 2.17 10.18
N LYS A 72 8.83 2.02 10.66
CA LYS A 72 10.04 2.33 9.90
C LYS A 72 10.18 1.43 8.69
N VAL A 73 10.00 0.12 8.85
CA VAL A 73 10.04 -0.85 7.73
C VAL A 73 8.99 -0.49 6.68
N GLN A 74 7.77 -0.17 7.11
CA GLN A 74 6.69 0.21 6.19
C GLN A 74 7.03 1.49 5.40
N LEU A 75 7.62 2.49 6.07
CA LEU A 75 8.04 3.74 5.44
C LEU A 75 9.20 3.54 4.46
N GLU A 76 10.22 2.75 4.84
CA GLU A 76 11.35 2.45 3.97
C GLU A 76 10.91 1.69 2.72
N TYR A 77 10.01 0.71 2.89
CA TYR A 77 9.40 0.02 1.77
C TYR A 77 8.70 1.00 0.82
N SER A 78 7.78 1.82 1.33
CA SER A 78 6.98 2.72 0.48
C SER A 78 7.86 3.68 -0.32
N GLN A 79 8.86 4.28 0.32
CA GLN A 79 9.78 5.22 -0.32
C GLN A 79 10.74 4.57 -1.31
N LYS A 80 11.20 3.34 -1.03
CA LYS A 80 12.11 2.62 -1.93
C LYS A 80 11.37 2.18 -3.18
N THR A 81 10.17 1.64 -3.02
CA THR A 81 9.28 1.22 -4.10
C THR A 81 8.91 2.40 -4.98
N GLU A 82 8.50 3.54 -4.40
CA GLU A 82 8.19 4.76 -5.17
C GLU A 82 9.38 5.27 -5.99
N ARG A 83 10.59 5.28 -5.42
CA ARG A 83 11.82 5.70 -6.13
C ARG A 83 12.17 4.74 -7.27
N LEU A 84 12.18 3.44 -7.01
CA LEU A 84 12.47 2.42 -8.00
C LEU A 84 11.53 2.53 -9.21
N LEU A 85 10.22 2.65 -8.94
CA LEU A 85 9.20 2.60 -9.98
C LEU A 85 9.11 3.93 -10.77
N LYS A 86 9.42 5.08 -10.16
CA LYS A 86 9.45 6.37 -10.87
C LYS A 86 10.74 6.60 -11.65
N ASP A 87 11.89 6.35 -11.02
CA ASP A 87 13.17 6.83 -11.53
C ASP A 87 13.87 5.76 -12.39
N GLN A 88 13.65 4.48 -12.12
CA GLN A 88 14.46 3.39 -12.70
C GLN A 88 13.73 2.67 -13.83
N ILE A 89 12.46 2.30 -13.63
CA ILE A 89 11.67 1.57 -14.63
C ILE A 89 11.47 2.36 -15.92
N THR A 90 11.25 3.67 -15.82
CA THR A 90 11.11 4.53 -17.02
C THR A 90 12.38 4.50 -17.89
N ALA A 91 13.57 4.39 -17.27
CA ALA A 91 14.83 4.32 -18.00
C ALA A 91 15.08 2.93 -18.59
N ASP A 92 14.67 1.88 -17.89
CA ASP A 92 14.89 0.48 -18.30
C ASP A 92 13.94 0.01 -19.42
N LEU A 93 12.78 0.66 -19.58
CA LEU A 93 11.80 0.37 -20.65
C LEU A 93 12.13 1.01 -21.99
N HIS A 94 13.04 1.99 -22.02
CA HIS A 94 13.32 2.74 -23.24
C HIS A 94 13.90 1.86 -24.34
N SER A 95 13.38 2.00 -25.56
CA SER A 95 13.94 1.41 -26.76
C SER A 95 14.01 2.44 -27.89
N ASP A 96 14.90 2.25 -28.85
CA ASP A 96 15.05 3.14 -30.02
C ASP A 96 13.75 3.24 -30.86
N ALA A 97 12.79 2.34 -30.64
CA ALA A 97 11.50 2.31 -31.32
C ALA A 97 10.40 3.13 -30.61
N ASN A 98 10.59 3.49 -29.34
CA ASN A 98 9.59 4.17 -28.53
C ASN A 98 9.88 5.67 -28.40
N THR A 99 8.82 6.46 -28.28
CA THR A 99 8.92 7.84 -27.83
C THR A 99 8.99 7.91 -26.30
N PRO A 100 9.58 8.98 -25.72
CA PRO A 100 9.55 9.21 -24.27
C PRO A 100 8.14 9.37 -23.68
N GLY A 101 7.10 9.54 -24.51
CA GLY A 101 5.71 9.54 -24.08
C GLY A 101 5.21 8.12 -23.83
N GLU A 102 5.44 7.23 -24.79
CA GLU A 102 5.07 5.81 -24.73
C GLU A 102 5.79 5.10 -23.58
N ASP A 103 7.09 5.36 -23.38
CA ASP A 103 7.84 4.77 -22.25
C ASP A 103 7.24 5.16 -20.89
N ARG A 104 6.75 6.40 -20.76
CA ARG A 104 6.13 6.88 -19.51
C ARG A 104 4.75 6.29 -19.29
N GLU A 105 3.98 6.10 -20.36
CA GLU A 105 2.67 5.45 -20.29
C GLU A 105 2.82 3.98 -19.88
N GLU A 106 3.73 3.26 -20.52
CA GLU A 106 4.03 1.86 -20.20
C GLU A 106 4.57 1.70 -18.78
N ALA A 107 5.54 2.53 -18.36
CA ALA A 107 6.05 2.54 -16.99
C ALA A 107 4.94 2.79 -15.96
N SER A 108 4.01 3.71 -16.27
CA SER A 108 2.89 4.04 -15.38
C SER A 108 1.90 2.88 -15.25
N ALA A 109 1.61 2.18 -16.35
CA ALA A 109 0.74 1.01 -16.36
C ALA A 109 1.38 -0.15 -15.58
N LEU A 110 2.66 -0.46 -15.85
CA LEU A 110 3.42 -1.49 -15.14
C LEU A 110 3.48 -1.20 -13.63
N TYR A 111 3.68 0.06 -13.26
CA TYR A 111 3.68 0.48 -11.85
C TYR A 111 2.32 0.23 -11.18
N ALA A 112 1.23 0.60 -11.86
CA ALA A 112 -0.12 0.39 -11.33
C ALA A 112 -0.43 -1.10 -11.14
N GLU A 113 -0.06 -1.95 -12.11
CA GLU A 113 -0.20 -3.41 -12.03
C GLU A 113 0.58 -3.98 -10.84
N TYR A 114 1.87 -3.65 -10.74
CA TYR A 114 2.72 -4.09 -9.64
C TYR A 114 2.16 -3.67 -8.26
N ALA A 115 1.65 -2.44 -8.15
CA ALA A 115 1.07 -1.95 -6.90
C ALA A 115 -0.17 -2.75 -6.47
N ILE A 116 -1.01 -3.17 -7.42
CA ILE A 116 -2.18 -4.03 -7.17
C ILE A 116 -1.75 -5.44 -6.77
N ASP A 117 -0.77 -6.02 -7.46
CA ASP A 117 -0.23 -7.34 -7.12
C ASP A 117 0.41 -7.35 -5.73
N PHE A 118 1.11 -6.28 -5.38
CA PHE A 118 1.68 -6.13 -4.06
C PHE A 118 0.61 -6.00 -2.98
N ALA A 119 -0.46 -5.22 -3.21
CA ALA A 119 -1.60 -5.16 -2.30
C ALA A 119 -2.18 -6.57 -2.08
N SER A 120 -2.36 -7.35 -3.14
CA SER A 120 -2.81 -8.74 -3.07
C SER A 120 -1.86 -9.63 -2.25
N MET A 121 -0.55 -9.46 -2.39
CA MET A 121 0.46 -10.14 -1.58
C MET A 121 0.38 -9.74 -0.10
N ALA A 122 0.18 -8.45 0.19
CA ALA A 122 0.07 -7.93 1.55
C ALA A 122 -1.14 -8.51 2.29
N VAL A 123 -2.27 -8.73 1.61
CA VAL A 123 -3.44 -9.42 2.18
C VAL A 123 -3.09 -10.85 2.59
N LYS A 124 -2.36 -11.60 1.74
CA LYS A 124 -1.91 -12.97 2.07
C LYS A 124 -0.98 -12.99 3.28
N TYR A 125 -0.06 -12.02 3.34
CA TYR A 125 0.83 -11.87 4.50
C TYR A 125 0.06 -11.52 5.78
N ALA A 126 -0.93 -10.62 5.70
CA ALA A 126 -1.78 -10.26 6.83
C ALA A 126 -2.56 -11.48 7.36
N LEU A 127 -3.06 -12.35 6.48
CA LEU A 127 -3.70 -13.61 6.86
C LEU A 127 -2.71 -14.52 7.60
N LEU A 128 -1.52 -14.74 7.04
CA LEU A 128 -0.48 -15.57 7.66
C LEU A 128 -0.11 -15.06 9.07
N ALA A 129 0.12 -13.75 9.21
CA ALA A 129 0.46 -13.13 10.49
C ALA A 129 -0.69 -13.25 11.51
N SER A 130 -1.94 -13.05 11.06
CA SER A 130 -3.13 -13.15 11.91
C SER A 130 -3.34 -14.59 12.40
N LEU A 131 -3.20 -15.57 11.52
CA LEU A 131 -3.30 -16.99 11.87
C LEU A 131 -2.18 -17.40 12.82
N SER A 132 -0.94 -16.95 12.60
CA SER A 132 0.18 -17.20 13.51
C SER A 132 -0.08 -16.65 14.91
N ALA A 133 -0.70 -15.47 15.01
CA ALA A 133 -1.07 -14.87 16.28
C ALA A 133 -2.24 -15.60 16.98
N LEU A 134 -3.16 -16.19 16.22
CA LEU A 134 -4.26 -17.00 16.76
C LEU A 134 -3.75 -18.38 17.23
N ASP A 135 -2.87 -19.01 16.47
CA ASP A 135 -2.26 -20.31 16.79
C ASP A 135 -1.52 -20.26 18.14
N MET A 136 -0.66 -19.25 18.32
CA MET A 136 0.04 -18.97 19.58
C MET A 136 -0.90 -18.74 20.78
N GLN A 137 -2.12 -18.27 20.56
CA GLN A 137 -3.12 -18.10 21.63
C GLN A 137 -3.86 -19.40 21.97
N THR A 138 -3.85 -20.36 21.04
CA THR A 138 -4.49 -21.67 21.20
C THR A 138 -3.53 -22.75 21.67
N GLU A 139 -2.21 -22.51 21.63
CA GLU A 139 -1.24 -23.40 22.26
C GLU A 139 -1.48 -23.45 23.78
N PRO A 140 -1.75 -24.64 24.37
CA PRO A 140 -1.82 -24.77 25.81
C PRO A 140 -0.44 -24.44 26.41
N ASN A 141 -0.40 -23.51 27.37
CA ASN A 141 0.80 -23.10 28.13
C ASN A 141 1.76 -24.30 28.29
N LYS A 142 2.87 -24.30 27.54
CA LYS A 142 3.98 -25.21 27.85
C LYS A 142 4.59 -24.76 29.17
N PRO A 143 4.84 -25.69 30.12
CA PRO A 143 5.50 -25.39 31.38
C PRO A 143 6.93 -24.86 31.18
#